data_AF-A0A8C7X1G4-F1
#
_entry.id   AF-A0A8C7X1G4-F1
#
_cell.length_a   1.000
_cell.length_b   1.000
_cell.length_c   1.000
_cell.angle_alpha   90.00
_cell.angle_beta   90.00
_cell.angle_gamma   90.00
#
_symmetry.space_group_name_H-M   'P 1'
#
loop_
_entity.id
_entity.type
_entity.pdbx_description
1 polymer ?
#
loop_
_entity_poly.entity_id
_entity_poly.type
_entity_poly.pdbx_seq_one_letter_code
_entity_poly.pdbx_strand_id
1 'polypeptide(L)'
;LLFNFCFTEKTTDVLKGSSVVLSPDDAETSIISITWKHGADLAADSFGGNTTFYRIFNDGCSLNTKTGELTINDVRPEHGGEYTPEVNGKILSAQKLRVLSPVPKPRITPDCNPEKTKCTLTCSFDRTDDLGDVEVFWILDDRREKGTEIQITKDTKEKTFICSLKNPVSSENSTELKNPLHPTPVPKPRITPDCNPEKTKCTLTCSFNRTDDLGDVEVFWILDDRRENGTELQITKETKEETFICSLNNPVSSENSTELKNPLFSGESSCL
;
A
#
# COMPACT_ATOMS: atom_id res chain seq x y z
N LEU A 1 -42.87 27.42 -24.18
CA LEU A 1 -41.44 27.52 -23.80
C LEU A 1 -41.26 26.72 -22.52
N LEU A 2 -40.83 25.45 -22.65
CA LEU A 2 -40.44 24.64 -21.50
C LEU A 2 -39.00 25.05 -21.15
N PHE A 3 -38.83 25.80 -20.06
CA PHE A 3 -37.51 26.01 -19.49
C PHE A 3 -37.10 24.70 -18.82
N ASN A 4 -36.26 23.94 -19.52
CA ASN A 4 -35.56 22.80 -18.95
C ASN A 4 -34.49 23.37 -18.02
N PHE A 5 -34.82 23.56 -16.73
CA PHE A 5 -33.81 23.83 -15.72
C PHE A 5 -33.02 22.55 -15.52
N CYS A 6 -31.82 22.49 -16.08
CA CYS A 6 -30.85 21.48 -15.72
C CYS A 6 -30.33 21.85 -14.33
N PHE A 7 -31.03 21.39 -13.28
CA PHE A 7 -30.49 21.51 -11.92
C PHE A 7 -29.30 20.57 -11.82
N THR A 8 -28.09 21.13 -11.76
CA THR A 8 -26.89 20.39 -11.35
C THR A 8 -27.02 20.09 -9.87
N GLU A 9 -27.24 18.82 -9.53
CA GLU A 9 -27.22 18.31 -8.16
C GLU A 9 -25.83 18.56 -7.57
N LYS A 10 -25.75 19.41 -6.54
CA LYS A 10 -24.49 19.72 -5.86
C LYS A 10 -24.12 18.54 -4.96
N THR A 11 -23.06 17.82 -5.33
CA THR A 11 -22.55 16.69 -4.54
C THR A 11 -21.31 17.14 -3.75
N THR A 12 -21.29 16.84 -2.45
CA THR A 12 -20.19 17.11 -1.54
C THR A 12 -19.66 15.77 -0.99
N ASP A 13 -18.41 15.45 -1.29
CA ASP A 13 -17.70 14.31 -0.70
C ASP A 13 -16.98 14.75 0.58
N VAL A 14 -17.21 14.04 1.69
CA VAL A 14 -16.71 14.42 3.02
C VAL A 14 -16.05 13.24 3.70
N LEU A 15 -14.92 13.50 4.35
CA LEU A 15 -14.20 12.49 5.13
C LEU A 15 -15.01 12.07 6.36
N LYS A 16 -15.19 10.76 6.55
CA LYS A 16 -15.79 10.20 7.77
C LYS A 16 -15.09 10.71 9.03
N GLY A 17 -15.87 11.12 10.03
CA GLY A 17 -15.40 11.71 11.28
C GLY A 17 -15.01 13.19 11.19
N SER A 18 -15.05 13.79 10.00
CA SER A 18 -14.83 15.24 9.85
C SER A 18 -16.11 16.05 10.09
N SER A 19 -16.08 17.35 9.81
CA SER A 19 -17.24 18.25 9.91
C SER A 19 -17.60 18.82 8.54
N VAL A 20 -18.89 18.98 8.27
CA VAL A 20 -19.41 19.57 7.03
C VAL A 20 -20.45 20.64 7.34
N VAL A 21 -20.48 21.67 6.51
CA VAL A 21 -21.51 22.71 6.51
C VAL A 21 -22.28 22.64 5.20
N LEU A 22 -23.57 22.38 5.29
CA LEU A 22 -24.50 22.46 4.17
C LEU A 22 -25.16 23.84 4.21
N SER A 23 -25.13 24.55 3.08
CA SER A 23 -25.67 25.90 2.95
C SER A 23 -26.83 25.91 1.96
N PRO A 24 -27.94 26.62 2.22
CA PRO A 24 -29.05 26.71 1.28
C PRO A 24 -28.71 27.41 -0.05
N ASP A 25 -27.49 27.95 -0.21
CA ASP A 25 -26.96 28.67 -1.38
C ASP A 25 -27.74 29.95 -1.79
N ASP A 26 -28.90 30.23 -1.17
CA ASP A 26 -29.69 31.45 -1.33
C ASP A 26 -29.48 32.38 -0.12
N ALA A 27 -28.94 33.58 -0.37
CA ALA A 27 -28.66 34.58 0.66
C ALA A 27 -29.91 35.46 0.88
N GLU A 28 -31.01 34.87 1.33
CA GLU A 28 -32.14 35.70 1.80
C GLU A 28 -31.68 36.53 3.01
N THR A 29 -31.93 37.84 2.96
CA THR A 29 -31.44 38.79 3.97
C THR A 29 -32.07 38.61 5.35
N SER A 30 -33.19 37.88 5.45
CA SER A 30 -33.84 37.56 6.72
C SER A 30 -34.54 36.19 6.65
N ILE A 31 -34.00 35.23 7.39
CA ILE A 31 -34.58 33.90 7.54
C ILE A 31 -35.54 33.94 8.75
N ILE A 32 -36.84 33.78 8.49
CA ILE A 32 -37.90 33.66 9.49
C ILE A 32 -38.12 32.19 9.84
N SER A 33 -38.06 31.31 8.84
CA SER A 33 -38.12 29.87 9.02
C SER A 33 -37.11 29.14 8.13
N ILE A 34 -36.52 28.08 8.68
CA ILE A 34 -35.62 27.18 7.96
C ILE A 34 -35.94 25.74 8.33
N THR A 35 -36.04 24.88 7.33
CA THR A 35 -36.18 23.44 7.49
C THR A 35 -35.18 22.72 6.58
N TRP A 36 -34.46 21.76 7.13
CA TRP A 36 -33.66 20.82 6.37
C TRP A 36 -34.35 19.45 6.37
N LYS A 37 -34.56 18.90 5.18
CA LYS A 37 -34.97 17.50 4.99
C LYS A 37 -33.75 16.66 4.61
N HIS A 38 -33.64 15.46 5.17
CA HIS A 38 -32.72 14.41 4.77
C HIS A 38 -33.54 13.26 4.16
N GLY A 39 -33.46 13.12 2.84
CA GLY A 39 -34.44 12.34 2.08
C GLY A 39 -35.87 12.87 2.29
N ALA A 40 -36.80 11.98 2.67
CA ALA A 40 -38.19 12.35 2.94
C ALA A 40 -38.42 12.92 4.36
N ASP A 41 -37.41 12.86 5.21
CA ASP A 41 -37.55 13.06 6.65
C ASP A 41 -36.95 14.39 7.12
N LEU A 42 -37.45 14.93 8.23
CA LEU A 42 -36.88 16.13 8.82
C LEU A 42 -35.52 15.82 9.45
N ALA A 43 -34.54 16.68 9.19
CA ALA A 43 -33.25 16.69 9.86
C ALA A 43 -33.20 17.75 10.96
N ALA A 44 -33.60 18.98 10.63
CA ALA A 44 -33.68 20.09 11.56
C ALA A 44 -34.70 21.15 11.09
N ASP A 45 -35.31 21.88 12.02
CA ASP A 45 -36.09 23.07 11.69
C ASP A 45 -36.00 24.18 12.75
N SER A 46 -36.37 25.39 12.34
CA SER A 46 -36.57 26.55 13.21
C SER A 46 -37.59 27.50 12.59
N PHE A 47 -38.50 28.03 13.41
CA PHE A 47 -39.55 28.99 13.02
C PHE A 47 -39.46 30.26 13.88
N GLY A 48 -38.33 30.97 13.78
CA GLY A 48 -38.10 32.23 14.53
C GLY A 48 -37.85 32.03 16.03
N GLY A 49 -37.58 30.80 16.46
CA GLY A 49 -37.39 30.41 17.85
C GLY A 49 -36.31 29.32 18.01
N ASN A 50 -36.50 28.41 18.97
CA ASN A 50 -35.56 27.33 19.21
C ASN A 50 -35.48 26.37 18.01
N THR A 51 -34.26 25.91 17.73
CA THR A 51 -34.02 24.87 16.73
C THR A 51 -34.42 23.51 17.28
N THR A 52 -35.13 22.71 16.48
CA THR A 52 -35.39 21.30 16.76
C THR A 52 -34.55 20.45 15.82
N PHE A 53 -33.85 19.46 16.36
CA PHE A 53 -33.19 18.42 15.58
C PHE A 53 -33.97 17.12 15.69
N TYR A 54 -33.83 16.28 14.68
CA TYR A 54 -34.57 15.03 14.59
C TYR A 54 -33.62 13.86 14.37
N ARG A 55 -34.00 12.68 14.90
CA ARG A 55 -33.33 11.39 14.63
C ARG A 55 -31.82 11.44 14.90
N ILE A 56 -31.01 11.13 13.89
CA ILE A 56 -29.55 11.05 13.92
C ILE A 56 -28.87 12.43 14.07
N PHE A 57 -29.64 13.52 13.93
CA PHE A 57 -29.13 14.90 14.00
C PHE A 57 -29.24 15.53 15.40
N ASN A 58 -29.76 14.81 16.41
CA ASN A 58 -29.90 15.33 17.77
C ASN A 58 -28.56 15.67 18.45
N ASP A 59 -27.49 14.96 18.06
CA ASP A 59 -26.17 15.12 18.64
C ASP A 59 -25.16 15.55 17.57
N GLY A 60 -24.26 16.46 17.94
CA GLY A 60 -23.16 16.89 17.06
C GLY A 60 -23.58 17.77 15.88
N CYS A 61 -24.84 18.19 15.79
CA CYS A 61 -25.32 19.09 14.74
C CYS A 61 -25.67 20.48 15.27
N SER A 62 -25.57 21.48 14.42
CA SER A 62 -26.01 22.84 14.72
C SER A 62 -26.63 23.50 13.49
N LEU A 63 -27.58 24.40 13.71
CA LEU A 63 -28.29 25.12 12.65
C LEU A 63 -28.11 26.61 12.91
N ASN A 64 -27.45 27.29 12.00
CA ASN A 64 -27.32 28.74 12.07
C ASN A 64 -28.61 29.36 11.50
N THR A 65 -29.49 29.82 12.38
CA THR A 65 -30.79 30.38 11.96
C THR A 65 -30.67 31.71 11.21
N LYS A 66 -29.49 32.36 11.21
CA LYS A 66 -29.25 33.59 10.42
C LYS A 66 -28.87 33.28 8.98
N THR A 67 -28.11 32.21 8.74
CA THR A 67 -27.61 31.84 7.40
C THR A 67 -28.34 30.63 6.80
N GLY A 68 -29.08 29.88 7.61
CA GLY A 68 -29.72 28.63 7.25
C GLY A 68 -28.74 27.45 7.17
N GLU A 69 -27.48 27.64 7.54
CA GLU A 69 -26.43 26.62 7.42
C GLU A 69 -26.61 25.51 8.46
N LEU A 70 -26.66 24.26 7.98
CA LEU A 70 -26.66 23.05 8.80
C LEU A 70 -25.22 22.53 8.91
N THR A 71 -24.68 22.53 10.12
CA THR A 71 -23.38 21.92 10.43
C THR A 71 -23.59 20.55 11.02
N ILE A 72 -22.87 19.56 10.50
CA ILE A 72 -22.84 18.18 11.01
C ILE A 72 -21.38 17.88 11.38
N ASN A 73 -21.12 17.65 12.67
CA ASN A 73 -19.80 17.25 13.17
C ASN A 73 -19.70 15.73 13.31
N ASP A 74 -18.48 15.21 13.30
CA ASP A 74 -18.20 13.77 13.38
C ASP A 74 -19.06 12.97 12.39
N VAL A 75 -18.96 13.33 11.10
CA VAL A 75 -19.85 12.83 10.06
C VAL A 75 -19.72 11.30 9.91
N ARG A 76 -20.86 10.59 9.95
CA ARG A 76 -20.96 9.12 9.85
C ARG A 76 -21.70 8.71 8.58
N PRO A 77 -21.57 7.46 8.12
CA PRO A 77 -22.21 6.99 6.88
C PRO A 77 -23.73 7.25 6.82
N GLU A 78 -24.44 7.20 7.95
CA GLU A 78 -25.87 7.48 8.04
C GLU A 78 -26.25 8.95 7.78
N HIS A 79 -25.31 9.88 7.89
CA HIS A 79 -25.50 11.27 7.46
C HIS A 79 -25.36 11.42 5.93
N GLY A 80 -24.94 10.38 5.20
CA GLY A 80 -24.95 10.42 3.75
C GLY A 80 -26.37 10.49 3.19
N GLY A 81 -26.56 11.16 2.06
CA GLY A 81 -27.86 11.24 1.39
C GLY A 81 -28.16 12.61 0.80
N GLU A 82 -29.40 12.75 0.35
CA GLU A 82 -29.90 14.00 -0.22
C GLU A 82 -30.45 14.91 0.89
N TYR A 83 -30.07 16.18 0.83
CA TYR A 83 -30.48 17.24 1.74
C TYR A 83 -31.21 18.33 0.97
N THR A 84 -32.43 18.66 1.39
CA THR A 84 -33.24 19.71 0.76
C THR A 84 -33.56 20.80 1.77
N PRO A 85 -33.03 22.03 1.59
CA PRO A 85 -33.39 23.16 2.43
C PRO A 85 -34.71 23.79 1.96
N GLU A 86 -35.51 24.24 2.93
CA GLU A 86 -36.70 25.05 2.74
C GLU A 86 -36.55 26.31 3.60
N VAL A 87 -36.43 27.47 2.95
CA VAL A 87 -36.24 28.77 3.60
C VAL A 87 -37.50 29.61 3.39
N ASN A 88 -38.12 30.11 4.47
CA ASN A 88 -39.32 30.96 4.40
C ASN A 88 -40.46 30.38 3.53
N GLY A 89 -40.62 29.05 3.52
CA GLY A 89 -41.61 28.33 2.73
C GLY A 89 -41.23 28.09 1.26
N LYS A 90 -40.01 28.47 0.85
CA LYS A 90 -39.45 28.22 -0.49
C LYS A 90 -38.51 27.02 -0.42
N ILE A 91 -38.84 25.97 -1.18
CA ILE A 91 -37.97 24.80 -1.37
C ILE A 91 -36.83 25.18 -2.31
N LEU A 92 -35.60 24.91 -1.87
CA LEU A 92 -34.38 25.20 -2.60
C LEU A 92 -33.77 23.92 -3.19
N SER A 93 -32.70 24.08 -3.97
CA SER A 93 -32.02 22.98 -4.64
C SER A 93 -31.48 21.95 -3.64
N ALA A 94 -31.72 20.68 -3.95
CA ALA A 94 -31.18 19.57 -3.18
C ALA A 94 -29.64 19.48 -3.31
N GLN A 95 -29.01 19.00 -2.25
CA GLN A 95 -27.57 18.79 -2.12
C GLN A 95 -27.31 17.36 -1.66
N LYS A 96 -26.38 16.67 -2.30
CA LYS A 96 -26.03 15.29 -1.97
C LYS A 96 -24.76 15.23 -1.15
N LEU A 97 -24.84 14.68 0.04
CA LEU A 97 -23.70 14.42 0.90
C LEU A 97 -23.25 12.97 0.73
N ARG A 98 -21.99 12.75 0.35
CA ARG A 98 -21.33 11.44 0.32
C ARG A 98 -20.30 11.39 1.43
N VAL A 99 -20.45 10.44 2.34
CA VAL A 99 -19.51 10.24 3.45
C VAL A 99 -18.55 9.14 3.07
N LEU A 100 -17.28 9.49 2.93
CA LEU A 100 -16.24 8.59 2.44
C LEU A 100 -15.21 8.30 3.53
N SER A 101 -14.81 7.04 3.64
CA SER A 101 -13.64 6.63 4.42
C SER A 101 -12.35 6.94 3.66
N PRO A 102 -11.22 7.13 4.39
CA PRO A 102 -9.94 7.26 3.74
C PRO A 102 -9.56 5.96 3.03
N VAL A 103 -8.88 6.06 1.89
CA VAL A 103 -8.37 4.89 1.18
C VAL A 103 -7.34 4.16 2.06
N PRO A 104 -7.35 2.82 2.08
CA PRO A 104 -6.37 2.05 2.84
C PRO A 104 -5.01 2.08 2.15
N LYS A 105 -3.96 1.63 2.85
CA LYS A 105 -2.65 1.43 2.25
C LYS A 105 -2.67 0.24 1.29
N PRO A 106 -2.45 0.43 -0.03
CA PRO A 106 -2.44 -0.69 -0.97
C PRO A 106 -1.19 -1.55 -0.83
N ARG A 107 -1.29 -2.78 -1.34
CA ARG A 107 -0.18 -3.74 -1.45
C ARG A 107 0.13 -4.02 -2.92
N ILE A 108 1.41 -4.10 -3.25
CA ILE A 108 1.85 -4.62 -4.54
C ILE A 108 2.21 -6.10 -4.39
N THR A 109 1.71 -6.94 -5.29
CA THR A 109 2.07 -8.35 -5.38
C THR A 109 2.70 -8.63 -6.75
N PRO A 110 3.99 -8.98 -6.82
CA PRO A 110 4.63 -9.40 -8.05
C PRO A 110 4.33 -10.88 -8.35
N ASP A 111 3.89 -11.17 -9.57
CA ASP A 111 3.76 -12.53 -10.12
C ASP A 111 4.67 -12.65 -11.35
N CYS A 112 5.79 -13.37 -11.20
CA CYS A 112 6.82 -13.49 -12.21
C CYS A 112 6.84 -14.89 -12.81
N ASN A 113 7.10 -14.97 -14.11
CA ASN A 113 7.31 -16.27 -14.74
C ASN A 113 8.59 -16.96 -14.21
N PRO A 114 8.70 -18.30 -14.33
CA PRO A 114 9.84 -19.05 -13.81
C PRO A 114 11.20 -18.58 -14.36
N GLU A 115 11.24 -18.13 -15.61
CA GLU A 115 12.45 -17.63 -16.27
C GLU A 115 12.86 -16.22 -15.83
N LYS A 116 12.05 -15.55 -14.99
CA LYS A 116 12.23 -14.17 -14.54
C LYS A 116 12.49 -13.23 -15.72
N THR A 117 11.71 -13.38 -16.79
CA THR A 117 11.76 -12.50 -17.97
C THR A 117 10.62 -11.50 -17.99
N LYS A 118 9.53 -11.82 -17.30
CA LYS A 118 8.31 -11.02 -17.25
C LYS A 118 7.62 -11.17 -15.90
N CYS A 119 7.08 -10.07 -15.38
CA CYS A 119 6.20 -10.10 -14.21
C CYS A 119 4.94 -9.28 -14.43
N THR A 120 3.84 -9.73 -13.84
CA THR A 120 2.63 -8.94 -13.60
C THR A 120 2.74 -8.36 -12.20
N LEU A 121 2.64 -7.04 -12.06
CA LEU A 121 2.51 -6.39 -10.76
C LEU A 121 1.06 -6.04 -10.55
N THR A 122 0.45 -6.57 -9.49
CA THR A 122 -0.94 -6.31 -9.13
C THR A 122 -1.01 -5.43 -7.89
N CYS A 123 -1.82 -4.38 -7.95
CA CYS A 123 -2.13 -3.53 -6.81
C CYS A 123 -3.44 -3.96 -6.16
N SER A 124 -3.36 -4.40 -4.91
CA SER A 124 -4.51 -4.90 -4.15
C SER A 124 -4.77 -4.07 -2.90
N PHE A 125 -6.05 -3.96 -2.55
CA PHE A 125 -6.54 -3.30 -1.35
C PHE A 125 -7.94 -3.81 -1.00
N ASP A 126 -8.31 -3.70 0.27
CA ASP A 126 -9.64 -4.07 0.73
C ASP A 126 -10.66 -3.02 0.29
N ARG A 127 -11.65 -3.47 -0.49
CA ARG A 127 -12.69 -2.58 -1.02
C ARG A 127 -13.91 -2.62 -0.11
N THR A 128 -14.29 -1.46 0.41
CA THR A 128 -15.55 -1.25 1.16
C THR A 128 -16.40 -0.19 0.46
N ASP A 129 -17.72 -0.25 0.65
CA ASP A 129 -18.66 0.62 -0.06
C ASP A 129 -18.46 2.12 0.29
N ASP A 130 -17.98 2.40 1.49
CA ASP A 130 -17.69 3.74 1.98
C ASP A 130 -16.38 4.34 1.42
N LEU A 131 -15.63 3.64 0.58
CA LEU A 131 -14.49 4.25 -0.14
C LEU A 131 -14.91 5.11 -1.34
N GLY A 132 -16.12 4.85 -1.87
CA GLY A 132 -16.59 5.45 -3.11
C GLY A 132 -15.77 5.04 -4.33
N ASP A 133 -15.68 5.93 -5.31
CA ASP A 133 -14.95 5.69 -6.55
C ASP A 133 -13.45 5.90 -6.32
N VAL A 134 -12.74 4.79 -6.12
CA VAL A 134 -11.28 4.78 -5.94
C VAL A 134 -10.58 4.74 -7.30
N GLU A 135 -9.82 5.77 -7.61
CA GLU A 135 -8.85 5.78 -8.69
C GLU A 135 -7.58 5.02 -8.27
N VAL A 136 -7.11 4.14 -9.15
CA VAL A 136 -5.87 3.37 -8.95
C VAL A 136 -4.87 3.77 -10.04
N PHE A 137 -3.67 4.16 -9.62
CA PHE A 137 -2.59 4.47 -10.53
C PHE A 137 -1.23 4.04 -10.00
N TRP A 138 -0.34 3.68 -10.92
CA TRP A 138 1.05 3.36 -10.66
C TRP A 138 1.89 4.61 -10.82
N ILE A 139 2.88 4.76 -9.95
CA ILE A 139 3.96 5.72 -10.04
C ILE A 139 5.22 4.92 -10.37
N LEU A 140 5.78 5.20 -11.55
CA LEU A 140 6.90 4.48 -12.16
C LEU A 140 8.04 5.48 -12.35
N ASP A 141 8.91 5.59 -11.35
CA ASP A 141 9.85 6.71 -11.21
C ASP A 141 9.11 8.08 -11.41
N ASP A 142 9.27 8.73 -12.57
CA ASP A 142 8.65 10.03 -12.89
C ASP A 142 7.30 9.93 -13.63
N ARG A 143 6.85 8.73 -14.03
CA ARG A 143 5.64 8.51 -14.84
C ARG A 143 4.47 8.04 -13.98
N ARG A 144 3.24 8.32 -14.46
CA ARG A 144 2.01 7.76 -13.88
C ARG A 144 1.19 6.99 -14.91
N GLU A 145 0.61 5.87 -14.47
CA GLU A 145 -0.24 5.02 -15.30
C GLU A 145 -1.50 4.60 -14.55
N LYS A 146 -2.68 4.70 -15.17
CA LYS A 146 -3.92 4.20 -14.54
C LYS A 146 -4.04 2.69 -14.72
N GLY A 147 -4.50 2.00 -13.70
CA GLY A 147 -4.77 0.57 -13.76
C GLY A 147 -4.51 -0.15 -12.44
N THR A 148 -5.15 -1.29 -12.25
CA THR A 148 -4.92 -2.17 -11.09
C THR A 148 -3.71 -3.08 -11.28
N GLU A 149 -3.23 -3.22 -12.51
CA GLU A 149 -2.12 -4.09 -12.87
C GLU A 149 -1.24 -3.45 -13.93
N ILE A 150 0.05 -3.77 -13.89
CA ILE A 150 1.03 -3.44 -14.93
C ILE A 150 1.89 -4.65 -15.25
N GLN A 151 2.41 -4.68 -16.47
CA GLN A 151 3.30 -5.73 -16.95
C GLN A 151 4.71 -5.17 -17.09
N ILE A 152 5.69 -5.84 -16.50
CA ILE A 152 7.11 -5.47 -16.60
C ILE A 152 7.91 -6.60 -17.24
N THR A 153 9.01 -6.23 -17.88
CA THR A 153 9.92 -7.15 -18.59
C THR A 153 11.37 -6.83 -18.22
N LYS A 154 12.33 -7.65 -18.68
CA LYS A 154 13.77 -7.37 -18.47
C LYS A 154 14.22 -6.01 -19.03
N ASP A 155 13.51 -5.46 -20.02
CA ASP A 155 13.83 -4.17 -20.63
C ASP A 155 13.22 -2.98 -19.87
N THR A 156 12.34 -3.23 -18.89
CA THR A 156 11.77 -2.19 -18.02
C THR A 156 12.90 -1.57 -17.19
N LYS A 157 13.10 -0.26 -17.35
CA LYS A 157 14.24 0.48 -16.76
C LYS A 157 13.92 1.05 -15.39
N GLU A 158 12.63 1.16 -15.10
CA GLU A 158 12.10 1.71 -13.87
C GLU A 158 12.60 0.90 -12.70
N LYS A 159 13.19 1.60 -11.73
CA LYS A 159 13.86 0.95 -10.60
C LYS A 159 12.86 0.56 -9.54
N THR A 160 11.82 1.36 -9.38
CA THR A 160 10.83 1.17 -8.34
C THR A 160 9.41 1.41 -8.82
N PHE A 161 8.48 0.76 -8.13
CA PHE A 161 7.07 0.74 -8.43
C PHE A 161 6.29 1.10 -7.16
N ILE A 162 5.42 2.09 -7.28
CA ILE A 162 4.49 2.47 -6.21
C ILE A 162 3.08 2.42 -6.77
N CYS A 163 2.17 1.75 -6.07
CA CYS A 163 0.74 1.87 -6.35
C CYS A 163 0.14 2.96 -5.46
N SER A 164 -0.70 3.80 -6.04
CA SER A 164 -1.38 4.88 -5.34
C SER A 164 -2.89 4.76 -5.53
N LEU A 165 -3.60 4.84 -4.40
CA LEU A 165 -5.04 4.94 -4.36
C LEU A 165 -5.44 6.38 -4.12
N LYS A 166 -6.52 6.82 -4.77
CA LYS A 166 -7.11 8.12 -4.52
C LYS A 166 -8.62 8.04 -4.59
N ASN A 167 -9.27 8.62 -3.59
CA ASN A 167 -10.69 8.98 -3.67
C ASN A 167 -10.83 10.50 -3.45
N PRO A 168 -12.03 11.08 -3.53
CA PRO A 168 -12.22 12.52 -3.38
C PRO A 168 -11.69 13.12 -2.07
N VAL A 169 -11.58 12.33 -0.99
CA VAL A 169 -11.25 12.81 0.36
C VAL A 169 -9.86 12.42 0.85
N SER A 170 -9.16 11.52 0.15
CA SER A 170 -7.89 10.97 0.60
C SER A 170 -7.06 10.35 -0.54
N SER A 171 -5.76 10.18 -0.27
CA SER A 171 -4.85 9.43 -1.13
C SER A 171 -3.84 8.67 -0.28
N GLU A 172 -3.48 7.46 -0.69
CA GLU A 172 -2.49 6.64 0.02
C GLU A 172 -1.64 5.83 -0.97
N ASN A 173 -0.37 5.64 -0.61
CA ASN A 173 0.62 4.94 -1.44
C ASN A 173 1.03 3.61 -0.82
N SER A 174 1.34 2.63 -1.68
CA SER A 174 1.98 1.39 -1.24
C SER A 174 3.38 1.67 -0.70
N THR A 175 3.97 0.68 -0.05
CA THR A 175 5.42 0.63 0.07
C THR A 175 6.04 0.57 -1.33
N GLU A 176 7.22 1.16 -1.47
CA GLU A 176 8.00 1.09 -2.70
C GLU A 176 8.45 -0.35 -2.97
N LEU A 177 8.15 -0.87 -4.15
CA LEU A 177 8.64 -2.17 -4.62
C LEU A 177 9.83 -1.94 -5.54
N LYS A 178 11.00 -2.49 -5.20
CA LYS A 178 12.14 -2.54 -6.14
C LYS A 178 11.84 -3.51 -7.29
N ASN A 179 12.38 -3.21 -8.46
CA ASN A 179 12.18 -4.02 -9.65
C ASN A 179 12.60 -5.50 -9.41
N PRO A 180 11.64 -6.45 -9.38
CA PRO A 180 11.94 -7.85 -9.09
C PRO A 180 12.72 -8.55 -10.20
N LEU A 181 12.80 -7.95 -11.40
CA LEU A 181 13.58 -8.47 -12.52
C LEU A 181 15.04 -7.99 -12.48
N HIS A 182 15.35 -6.95 -11.73
CA HIS A 182 16.70 -6.38 -11.58
C HIS A 182 17.13 -6.37 -10.10
N PRO A 183 17.39 -7.53 -9.49
CA PRO A 183 17.86 -7.60 -8.10
C PRO A 183 19.23 -6.94 -7.93
N THR A 184 19.59 -6.61 -6.69
CA THR A 184 20.91 -6.07 -6.37
C THR A 184 21.98 -7.16 -6.47
N PRO A 185 23.25 -6.81 -6.77
CA PRO A 185 24.33 -7.78 -6.78
C PRO A 185 24.49 -8.49 -5.43
N VAL A 186 24.77 -9.79 -5.46
CA VAL A 186 24.99 -10.58 -4.25
C VAL A 186 26.20 -10.06 -3.46
N PRO A 187 26.12 -9.97 -2.13
CA PRO A 187 27.26 -9.58 -1.31
C PRO A 187 28.28 -10.71 -1.26
N LYS A 188 29.51 -10.40 -0.86
CA LYS A 188 30.52 -11.43 -0.61
C LYS A 188 30.12 -12.33 0.55
N PRO A 189 29.95 -13.66 0.35
CA PRO A 189 29.61 -14.57 1.42
C PRO A 189 30.81 -14.84 2.34
N ARG A 190 30.52 -15.31 3.55
CA ARG A 190 31.49 -15.74 4.55
C ARG A 190 31.23 -17.17 4.95
N ILE A 191 32.30 -17.97 4.99
CA ILE A 191 32.26 -19.32 5.55
C ILE A 191 32.55 -19.26 7.05
N THR A 192 31.72 -19.93 7.84
CA THR A 192 31.96 -20.16 9.27
C THR A 192 32.02 -21.67 9.54
N PRO A 193 33.19 -22.21 9.92
CA PRO A 193 33.30 -23.61 10.32
C PRO A 193 32.87 -23.80 11.78
N ASP A 194 32.01 -24.78 12.02
CA ASP A 194 31.67 -25.29 13.35
C ASP A 194 32.11 -26.76 13.45
N CYS A 195 33.16 -27.01 14.23
CA CYS A 195 33.79 -28.31 14.34
C CYS A 195 33.57 -28.91 15.72
N ASN A 196 33.35 -30.21 15.77
CA ASN A 196 33.30 -30.90 17.06
C ASN A 196 34.67 -30.86 17.78
N PRO A 197 34.70 -31.03 19.11
CA PRO A 197 35.94 -30.91 19.89
C PRO A 197 37.07 -31.84 19.44
N GLU A 198 36.71 -33.03 18.93
CA GLU A 198 37.66 -34.05 18.46
C GLU A 198 38.19 -33.78 17.04
N LYS A 199 37.70 -32.71 16.37
CA LYS A 199 37.97 -32.40 14.97
C LYS A 199 37.80 -33.61 14.07
N THR A 200 36.73 -34.39 14.27
CA THR A 200 36.36 -35.52 13.40
C THR A 200 35.31 -35.14 12.37
N LYS A 201 34.54 -34.08 12.66
CA LYS A 201 33.47 -33.57 11.81
C LYS A 201 33.32 -32.06 11.97
N CYS A 202 33.04 -31.37 10.87
CA CYS A 202 32.64 -29.96 10.88
C CYS A 202 31.39 -29.75 10.03
N THR A 203 30.58 -28.77 10.42
CA THR A 203 29.57 -28.12 9.58
C THR A 203 30.17 -26.81 9.08
N LEU A 204 30.27 -26.64 7.78
CA LEU A 204 30.62 -25.36 7.17
C LEU A 204 29.32 -24.64 6.82
N THR A 205 29.13 -23.43 7.32
CA THR A 205 27.95 -22.60 7.01
C THR A 205 28.35 -21.44 6.11
N CYS A 206 27.64 -21.29 5.00
CA CYS A 206 27.75 -20.13 4.13
C CYS A 206 26.78 -19.05 4.58
N SER A 207 27.33 -17.92 5.01
CA SER A 207 26.59 -16.81 5.61
C SER A 207 26.72 -15.53 4.80
N PHE A 208 25.62 -14.80 4.67
CA PHE A 208 25.55 -13.50 4.01
C PHE A 208 24.38 -12.68 4.57
N ASN A 209 24.42 -11.37 4.38
CA ASN A 209 23.31 -10.51 4.79
C ASN A 209 22.18 -10.61 3.76
N ARG A 210 21.08 -11.26 4.13
CA ARG A 210 19.93 -11.43 3.25
C ARG A 210 19.01 -10.22 3.34
N THR A 211 18.80 -9.57 2.20
CA THR A 211 17.87 -8.46 2.03
C THR A 211 16.89 -8.79 0.90
N ASP A 212 15.67 -8.24 0.97
CA ASP A 212 14.60 -8.55 0.00
C ASP A 212 14.95 -8.15 -1.45
N ASP A 213 15.90 -7.24 -1.61
CA ASP A 213 16.36 -6.74 -2.91
C ASP A 213 17.35 -7.64 -3.63
N LEU A 214 17.90 -8.67 -2.97
CA LEU A 214 18.76 -9.67 -3.61
C LEU A 214 17.98 -10.62 -4.53
N GLY A 215 16.66 -10.68 -4.36
CA GLY A 215 15.79 -11.62 -5.05
C GLY A 215 16.07 -13.07 -4.66
N ASP A 216 15.87 -13.98 -5.61
CA ASP A 216 16.18 -15.39 -5.42
C ASP A 216 17.70 -15.60 -5.54
N VAL A 217 18.32 -16.04 -4.44
CA VAL A 217 19.77 -16.30 -4.36
C VAL A 217 20.01 -17.80 -4.31
N GLU A 218 20.73 -18.30 -5.31
CA GLU A 218 21.26 -19.66 -5.32
C GLU A 218 22.54 -19.71 -4.49
N VAL A 219 22.66 -20.73 -3.64
CA VAL A 219 23.82 -20.94 -2.77
C VAL A 219 24.41 -22.31 -3.04
N PHE A 220 25.70 -22.36 -3.34
CA PHE A 220 26.39 -23.62 -3.58
C PHE A 220 27.86 -23.57 -3.15
N TRP A 221 28.41 -24.73 -2.85
CA TRP A 221 29.80 -24.96 -2.52
C TRP A 221 30.56 -25.38 -3.77
N ILE A 222 31.76 -24.81 -3.94
CA ILE A 222 32.74 -25.21 -4.92
C ILE A 222 33.83 -25.98 -4.16
N LEU A 223 34.03 -27.23 -4.57
CA LEU A 223 34.83 -28.24 -3.89
C LEU A 223 35.81 -28.81 -4.91
N ASP A 224 37.01 -28.25 -5.04
CA ASP A 224 37.98 -28.60 -6.08
C ASP A 224 37.32 -28.72 -7.49
N ASP A 225 36.92 -29.93 -7.91
CA ASP A 225 36.26 -30.23 -9.20
C ASP A 225 34.73 -30.41 -9.15
N ARG A 226 34.08 -30.33 -7.98
CA ARG A 226 32.63 -30.58 -7.82
C ARG A 226 31.86 -29.38 -7.23
N ARG A 227 30.54 -29.40 -7.43
CA ARG A 227 29.60 -28.42 -6.86
C ARG A 227 28.51 -29.09 -6.05
N GLU A 228 28.19 -28.52 -4.90
CA GLU A 228 27.11 -28.99 -4.04
C GLU A 228 26.18 -27.83 -3.64
N ASN A 229 24.88 -27.99 -3.86
CA ASN A 229 23.91 -26.94 -3.52
C ASN A 229 23.58 -26.98 -2.02
N GLY A 230 23.42 -25.79 -1.42
CA GLY A 230 22.99 -25.66 -0.04
C GLY A 230 23.76 -24.59 0.72
N THR A 231 23.17 -24.14 1.83
CA THR A 231 23.78 -23.16 2.73
C THR A 231 24.75 -23.78 3.73
N GLU A 232 24.71 -25.10 3.88
CA GLU A 232 25.56 -25.86 4.80
C GLU A 232 26.22 -27.02 4.07
N LEU A 233 27.46 -27.31 4.45
CA LEU A 233 28.21 -28.48 3.99
C LEU A 233 28.75 -29.25 5.18
N GLN A 234 28.52 -30.55 5.21
CA GLN A 234 29.01 -31.43 6.26
C GLN A 234 30.31 -32.10 5.79
N ILE A 235 31.39 -31.93 6.55
CA ILE A 235 32.69 -32.53 6.26
C ILE A 235 33.18 -33.42 7.41
N THR A 236 33.87 -34.49 7.08
CA THR A 236 34.51 -35.43 8.02
C THR A 236 36.01 -35.55 7.75
N LYS A 237 36.75 -36.27 8.61
CA LYS A 237 38.18 -36.59 8.39
C LYS A 237 38.46 -37.33 7.07
N GLU A 238 37.45 -37.92 6.44
CA GLU A 238 37.58 -38.63 5.16
C GLU A 238 37.47 -37.68 3.95
N THR A 239 37.04 -36.43 4.18
CA THR A 239 36.93 -35.38 3.16
C THR A 239 38.31 -35.03 2.65
N LYS A 240 38.54 -35.18 1.34
CA LYS A 240 39.85 -35.03 0.72
C LYS A 240 40.10 -33.62 0.20
N GLU A 241 39.04 -32.85 0.04
CA GLU A 241 39.07 -31.48 -0.46
C GLU A 241 39.97 -30.62 0.41
N GLU A 242 40.93 -29.95 -0.23
CA GLU A 242 41.88 -29.07 0.46
C GLU A 242 41.25 -27.74 0.85
N THR A 243 40.32 -27.28 0.02
CA THR A 243 39.74 -25.95 0.15
C THR A 243 38.25 -25.96 -0.15
N PHE A 244 37.56 -24.98 0.44
CA PHE A 244 36.13 -24.81 0.33
C PHE A 244 35.85 -23.36 -0.04
N ILE A 245 35.05 -23.16 -1.09
CA ILE A 245 34.53 -21.85 -1.48
C ILE A 245 33.01 -21.94 -1.47
N CYS A 246 32.34 -21.00 -0.82
CA CYS A 246 30.91 -20.81 -1.01
C CYS A 246 30.69 -19.73 -2.07
N SER A 247 29.75 -19.98 -2.99
CA SER A 247 29.32 -19.05 -4.01
C SER A 247 27.86 -18.68 -3.83
N LEU A 248 27.57 -17.39 -3.98
CA LEU A 248 26.22 -16.88 -4.14
C LEU A 248 26.02 -16.50 -5.61
N ASN A 249 24.83 -16.80 -6.13
CA ASN A 249 24.45 -16.43 -7.48
C ASN A 249 23.03 -15.89 -7.51
N ASN A 250 22.83 -14.82 -8.26
CA ASN A 250 21.51 -14.33 -8.64
C ASN A 250 21.53 -13.90 -10.12
N PRO A 251 20.40 -13.51 -10.72
CA PRO A 251 20.36 -13.18 -12.15
C PRO A 251 21.30 -12.07 -12.62
N VAL A 252 21.85 -11.25 -11.71
CA VAL A 252 22.72 -10.10 -12.05
C VAL A 252 24.19 -10.30 -11.70
N SER A 253 24.53 -11.25 -10.82
CA SER A 253 25.90 -11.38 -10.30
C SER A 253 26.16 -12.73 -9.65
N SER A 254 27.44 -13.10 -9.60
CA SER A 254 27.94 -14.23 -8.81
C SER A 254 29.14 -13.75 -7.99
N GLU A 255 29.18 -14.12 -6.72
CA GLU A 255 30.23 -13.70 -5.78
C GLU A 255 30.68 -14.88 -4.91
N ASN A 256 32.00 -15.01 -4.74
CA ASN A 256 32.62 -16.10 -4.02
C ASN A 256 33.15 -15.65 -2.65
N SER A 257 33.10 -16.54 -1.67
CA SER A 257 33.75 -16.33 -0.38
C SER A 257 35.27 -16.28 -0.56
N THR A 258 35.96 -15.82 0.48
CA THR A 258 37.36 -16.20 0.63
C THR A 258 37.46 -17.73 0.73
N GLU A 259 38.49 -18.29 0.10
CA GLU A 259 38.82 -19.70 0.20
C GLU A 259 39.09 -20.09 1.67
N LEU A 260 38.40 -21.14 2.14
CA LEU A 260 38.63 -21.73 3.45
C LEU A 260 39.46 -22.99 3.29
N LYS A 261 40.65 -23.03 3.87
CA LYS A 261 41.42 -24.27 3.99
C LYS A 261 40.68 -25.26 4.89
N ASN A 262 40.74 -26.54 4.54
CA ASN A 262 40.08 -27.59 5.30
C ASN A 262 40.48 -27.55 6.79
N PRO A 263 39.55 -27.25 7.71
CA PRO A 263 39.85 -27.13 9.13
C PRO A 263 40.18 -28.47 9.80
N LEU A 264 39.91 -29.59 9.11
CA LEU A 264 40.25 -30.94 9.54
C LEU A 264 41.63 -31.39 9.06
N PHE A 265 42.28 -30.67 8.12
CA PHE A 265 43.67 -30.91 7.77
C PHE A 265 44.59 -30.31 8.85
N SER A 266 45.11 -31.18 9.72
CA SER A 266 46.30 -30.86 10.51
C SER A 266 47.50 -30.88 9.58
N GLY A 267 48.13 -29.73 9.33
CA GLY A 267 49.38 -29.69 8.58
C GLY A 267 50.41 -30.61 9.24
N GLU A 268 50.81 -31.67 8.55
CA GLU A 268 52.12 -32.25 8.78
C GLU A 268 53.13 -31.20 8.35
N SER A 269 53.67 -30.47 9.33
CA SER A 269 54.92 -29.74 9.15
C SER A 269 56.05 -30.76 9.00
N SER A 270 56.19 -31.36 7.82
CA SER A 270 57.40 -32.07 7.41
C SER A 270 58.41 -31.06 6.88
N CYS A 271 58.99 -30.27 7.78
CA CYS A 271 60.29 -29.68 7.50
C CYS A 271 61.34 -30.77 7.75
N LEU A 272 61.81 -31.39 6.66
CA LEU A 272 63.09 -32.11 6.60
C LEU A 272 64.24 -31.11 6.47
#